data_AF-A0A959TM85-F1
#
_entry.id   AF-A0A959TM85-F1
#
_cell.length_a   1.000
_cell.length_b   1.000
_cell.length_c   1.000
_cell.angle_alpha   90.00
_cell.angle_beta   90.00
_cell.angle_gamma   90.00
#
_symmetry.space_group_name_H-M   'P 1'
#
loop_
_entity.id
_entity.type
_entity.pdbx_description
1 polymer ?
#
loop_
_entity_poly.entity_id
_entity_poly.type
_entity_poly.pdbx_seq_one_letter_code
_entity_poly.pdbx_strand_id
1 'polypeptide(L)'
;MKRTRRLLLAMAASCAWLCYSPSAMAQGEDCSTATAITSLPATVFGNTSSANDDYNEVCPYTDTGGLDQVWSYSPVANETLDLSLCGPATDYDTKLYVYENVCGSSPIGCNDDNCSNLNTDFISEIFGLSVTAGNTYYIVVDGYDASSNGNYQLDITAAAPPSLGATCANPIVVSTFPFSTSNSTCGSINDYGTQCSTSYGGGEDLVFELQMPAGNFDIDLTATNGGSYIGWFLKDAADCAVASSCLANATSGSGTVANGSYTFAAGTYYLIIDTWPSPACSDFDLDIQAAAATPGEDCATAIGPVAVAVDELSCVNTLVTSGDFQDGPAASCSSGSGATP
;
A
#
# COMPACT_ATOMS: atom_id res chain seq x y z
N MET A 1 85.47 63.20 11.27
CA MET A 1 85.94 61.91 10.71
C MET A 1 84.71 61.17 10.17
N LYS A 2 84.60 61.01 8.85
CA LYS A 2 83.46 60.39 8.16
C LYS A 2 83.39 58.89 8.46
N ARG A 3 82.22 58.33 8.81
CA ARG A 3 81.83 56.96 8.42
C ARG A 3 80.31 56.85 8.22
N THR A 4 79.95 56.54 6.98
CA THR A 4 78.61 56.18 6.48
C THR A 4 78.43 54.66 6.52
N ARG A 5 77.20 54.17 6.73
CA ARG A 5 76.56 52.90 6.29
C ARG A 5 75.61 52.41 7.40
N ARG A 6 74.47 51.78 7.18
CA ARG A 6 73.59 51.50 6.03
C ARG A 6 72.27 51.05 6.70
N LEU A 7 71.14 51.57 6.26
CA LEU A 7 69.81 51.17 6.73
C LEU A 7 69.55 49.71 6.28
N LEU A 8 69.27 48.80 7.21
CA LEU A 8 68.69 47.49 6.90
C LEU A 8 67.36 47.39 7.65
N LEU A 9 66.28 47.37 6.87
CA LEU A 9 64.91 47.16 7.29
C LEU A 9 64.73 45.66 7.55
N ALA A 10 64.49 45.25 8.81
CA ALA A 10 64.10 43.89 9.13
C ALA A 10 62.57 43.85 9.28
N MET A 11 61.88 43.40 8.24
CA MET A 11 60.48 43.00 8.32
C MET A 11 60.38 41.72 9.16
N ALA A 12 59.72 41.80 10.30
CA ALA A 12 59.30 40.63 11.05
C ALA A 12 58.12 39.97 10.34
N ALA A 13 58.37 38.87 9.63
CA ALA A 13 57.30 38.00 9.15
C ALA A 13 56.85 37.11 10.32
N SER A 14 55.74 37.48 10.95
CA SER A 14 55.05 36.59 11.88
C SER A 14 54.34 35.53 11.06
N CYS A 15 54.91 34.33 11.01
CA CYS A 15 54.28 33.15 10.42
C CYS A 15 53.24 32.64 11.43
N ALA A 16 52.02 33.15 11.33
CA ALA A 16 50.87 32.49 11.93
C ALA A 16 50.68 31.19 11.16
N TRP A 17 51.04 30.06 11.78
CA TRP A 17 50.53 28.76 11.37
C TRP A 17 49.02 28.80 11.58
N LEU A 18 48.29 29.14 10.52
CA LEU A 18 46.95 28.63 10.34
C LEU A 18 47.10 27.11 10.29
N CYS A 19 46.64 26.41 11.33
CA CYS A 19 46.23 25.03 11.17
C CYS A 19 45.16 25.04 10.07
N TYR A 20 45.59 24.72 8.84
CA TYR A 20 44.67 24.34 7.79
C TYR A 20 44.14 22.97 8.21
N SER A 21 43.05 22.97 8.98
CA SER A 21 42.18 21.81 9.05
C SER A 21 41.72 21.56 7.61
N PRO A 22 41.79 20.33 7.08
CA PRO A 22 41.19 20.05 5.80
C PRO A 22 39.73 20.47 5.91
N SER A 23 39.32 21.41 5.07
CA SER A 23 37.95 21.89 5.08
C SER A 23 37.06 20.72 4.73
N ALA A 24 36.33 20.22 5.74
CA ALA A 24 35.05 19.56 5.55
C ALA A 24 34.28 20.30 4.44
N MET A 25 33.62 19.56 3.56
CA MET A 25 32.83 20.12 2.48
C MET A 25 31.85 21.14 3.08
N ALA A 26 31.73 22.35 2.54
CA ALA A 26 30.89 23.35 3.23
C ALA A 26 29.37 23.05 3.14
N GLN A 27 28.99 22.04 2.35
CA GLN A 27 27.61 21.65 2.11
C GLN A 27 27.52 20.13 2.24
N GLY A 28 26.48 19.63 2.89
CA GLY A 28 26.21 18.20 3.01
C GLY A 28 27.10 17.43 3.99
N GLU A 29 27.82 18.07 4.90
CA GLU A 29 28.57 17.35 5.95
C GLU A 29 27.66 16.87 7.07
N ASP A 30 26.71 17.72 7.45
CA ASP A 30 25.79 17.41 8.54
C ASP A 30 24.41 17.96 8.21
N CYS A 31 23.46 17.72 9.10
CA CYS A 31 22.08 18.13 8.87
C CYS A 31 21.86 19.66 8.94
N SER A 32 22.84 20.41 9.45
CA SER A 32 22.81 21.88 9.43
C SER A 32 23.27 22.46 8.09
N THR A 33 24.09 21.70 7.37
CA THR A 33 24.68 22.06 6.07
C THR A 33 24.12 21.22 4.92
N ALA A 34 23.18 20.32 5.18
CA ALA A 34 22.59 19.39 4.23
C ALA A 34 22.22 20.05 2.89
N THR A 35 22.56 19.37 1.79
CA THR A 35 22.25 19.89 0.45
C THR A 35 20.79 19.63 0.12
N ALA A 36 20.04 20.70 -0.18
CA ALA A 36 18.60 20.59 -0.42
C ALA A 36 18.26 19.99 -1.80
N ILE A 37 17.41 18.96 -1.81
CA ILE A 37 16.73 18.45 -2.99
C ILE A 37 15.45 19.26 -3.18
N THR A 38 15.37 20.03 -4.27
CA THR A 38 14.31 21.03 -4.46
C THR A 38 13.10 20.53 -5.25
N SER A 39 13.20 19.38 -5.91
CA SER A 39 12.12 18.81 -6.73
C SER A 39 12.38 17.34 -7.01
N LEU A 40 11.30 16.56 -7.14
CA LEU A 40 11.33 15.17 -7.58
C LEU A 40 10.75 15.02 -9.00
N PRO A 41 11.23 14.05 -9.80
CA PRO A 41 12.37 13.17 -9.52
C PRO A 41 13.70 13.93 -9.54
N ALA A 42 14.69 13.45 -8.79
CA ALA A 42 16.03 13.99 -8.74
C ALA A 42 17.07 12.88 -8.94
N THR A 43 18.11 13.20 -9.69
CA THR A 43 19.35 12.42 -9.74
C THR A 43 20.46 13.37 -9.31
N VAL A 44 21.11 13.05 -8.20
CA VAL A 44 22.23 13.83 -7.65
C VAL A 44 23.49 12.99 -7.60
N PHE A 45 24.63 13.65 -7.64
CA PHE A 45 25.94 13.01 -7.59
C PHE A 45 26.76 13.62 -6.46
N GLY A 46 27.53 12.79 -5.76
CA GLY A 46 28.42 13.24 -4.70
C GLY A 46 29.66 12.36 -4.58
N ASN A 47 30.54 12.73 -3.66
CA ASN A 47 31.76 11.98 -3.33
C ASN A 47 32.09 12.11 -1.84
N THR A 48 32.10 11.01 -1.08
CA THR A 48 32.27 11.02 0.38
C THR A 48 33.72 11.14 0.85
N SER A 49 34.71 11.03 -0.04
CA SER A 49 36.12 10.92 0.33
C SER A 49 36.72 12.12 1.07
N SER A 50 36.04 13.27 1.10
CA SER A 50 36.48 14.46 1.86
C SER A 50 35.54 14.86 3.00
N ALA A 51 34.48 14.09 3.23
CA ALA A 51 33.55 14.35 4.31
C ALA A 51 34.08 13.86 5.65
N ASN A 52 33.39 14.18 6.74
CA ASN A 52 33.60 13.52 8.02
C ASN A 52 32.74 12.25 8.12
N ASP A 53 33.06 11.44 9.13
CA ASP A 53 32.23 10.34 9.62
C ASP A 53 31.52 10.87 10.88
N ASP A 54 30.30 11.36 10.68
CA ASP A 54 29.45 12.03 11.66
C ASP A 54 28.28 11.13 12.09
N TYR A 55 27.82 10.23 11.23
CA TYR A 55 26.67 9.36 11.46
C TYR A 55 26.98 7.91 11.13
N ASN A 56 26.38 6.97 11.89
CA ASN A 56 26.45 5.54 11.57
C ASN A 56 25.26 4.81 12.19
N GLU A 57 24.54 4.06 11.38
CA GLU A 57 23.36 3.29 11.77
C GLU A 57 23.55 1.79 11.53
N VAL A 58 22.88 0.96 12.34
CA VAL A 58 22.95 -0.50 12.20
C VAL A 58 21.87 -0.98 11.23
N CYS A 59 22.30 -1.41 10.04
CA CYS A 59 21.37 -1.71 8.95
C CYS A 59 21.82 -2.92 8.15
N PRO A 60 21.19 -4.07 8.30
CA PRO A 60 21.12 -4.81 9.56
C PRO A 60 22.51 -5.19 10.15
N TYR A 61 23.61 -4.92 9.45
CA TYR A 61 24.96 -5.32 9.87
C TYR A 61 25.57 -4.28 10.81
N THR A 62 26.33 -4.77 11.80
CA THR A 62 27.05 -3.91 12.74
C THR A 62 28.45 -3.65 12.21
N ASP A 63 28.69 -2.45 11.71
CA ASP A 63 30.02 -1.95 11.37
C ASP A 63 30.28 -0.56 11.97
N THR A 64 31.50 -0.07 11.77
CA THR A 64 32.09 1.15 12.27
C THR A 64 31.59 2.41 11.58
N GLY A 65 30.94 2.31 10.42
CA GLY A 65 30.52 3.47 9.60
C GLY A 65 31.66 3.98 8.73
N GLY A 66 31.33 4.77 7.70
CA GLY A 66 32.27 5.36 6.76
C GLY A 66 32.16 6.89 6.75
N LEU A 67 32.75 7.51 5.74
CA LEU A 67 32.55 8.95 5.54
C LEU A 67 31.15 9.17 4.94
N ASP A 68 30.42 10.16 5.44
CA ASP A 68 29.02 10.35 5.10
C ASP A 68 28.72 11.72 4.45
N GLN A 69 27.61 11.79 3.74
CA GLN A 69 27.09 13.01 3.13
C GLN A 69 25.58 13.11 3.30
N VAL A 70 25.11 14.31 3.63
CA VAL A 70 23.72 14.58 3.96
C VAL A 70 23.02 15.41 2.88
N TRP A 71 21.91 14.87 2.39
CA TRP A 71 20.91 15.59 1.60
C TRP A 71 19.68 15.87 2.45
N SER A 72 18.95 16.94 2.14
CA SER A 72 17.66 17.23 2.79
C SER A 72 16.53 17.33 1.77
N TYR A 73 15.37 16.76 2.11
CA TYR A 73 14.14 16.87 1.33
C TYR A 73 12.99 17.30 2.22
N SER A 74 12.12 18.19 1.75
CA SER A 74 10.93 18.65 2.49
C SER A 74 9.69 18.53 1.59
N PRO A 75 8.90 17.46 1.73
CA PRO A 75 7.75 17.21 0.87
C PRO A 75 6.65 18.27 1.10
N VAL A 76 5.96 18.63 0.02
CA VAL A 76 4.81 19.56 0.04
C VAL A 76 3.47 18.87 0.29
N ALA A 77 3.43 17.55 0.10
CA ALA A 77 2.28 16.67 0.33
C ALA A 77 2.78 15.34 0.91
N ASN A 78 1.92 14.57 1.57
CA ASN A 78 2.30 13.22 1.99
C ASN A 78 2.58 12.38 0.74
N GLU A 79 3.73 11.73 0.70
CA GLU A 79 4.16 10.91 -0.43
C GLU A 79 5.08 9.78 0.07
N THR A 80 5.41 8.87 -0.84
CA THR A 80 6.38 7.80 -0.59
C THR A 80 7.58 8.04 -1.50
N LEU A 81 8.79 7.77 -1.01
CA LEU A 81 10.03 7.95 -1.76
C LEU A 81 10.70 6.61 -2.05
N ASP A 82 11.28 6.52 -3.24
CA ASP A 82 12.25 5.50 -3.62
C ASP A 82 13.61 6.17 -3.78
N LEU A 83 14.62 5.64 -3.07
CA LEU A 83 15.98 6.15 -2.97
C LEU A 83 16.94 5.06 -3.43
N SER A 84 17.71 5.31 -4.49
CA SER A 84 18.62 4.31 -5.06
C SER A 84 20.03 4.85 -5.22
N LEU A 85 21.01 4.10 -4.69
CA LEU A 85 22.42 4.32 -4.98
C LEU A 85 22.94 3.41 -6.11
N CYS A 86 22.08 2.56 -6.70
CA CYS A 86 22.47 1.51 -7.66
C CYS A 86 23.00 2.04 -9.01
N GLY A 87 22.99 3.36 -9.22
CA GLY A 87 23.46 3.99 -10.44
C GLY A 87 24.92 3.66 -10.77
N PRO A 88 25.31 3.73 -12.06
CA PRO A 88 26.64 3.32 -12.52
C PRO A 88 27.78 4.24 -12.06
N ALA A 89 27.48 5.38 -11.42
CA ALA A 89 28.50 6.27 -10.85
C ALA A 89 28.87 5.89 -9.40
N THR A 90 28.14 4.98 -8.76
CA THR A 90 28.48 4.48 -7.43
C THR A 90 29.60 3.45 -7.52
N ASP A 91 30.67 3.66 -6.75
CA ASP A 91 31.93 2.92 -6.87
C ASP A 91 32.51 2.37 -5.55
N TYR A 92 31.72 2.36 -4.48
CA TYR A 92 32.12 1.85 -3.16
C TYR A 92 30.97 1.12 -2.45
N ASP A 93 31.30 0.45 -1.36
CA ASP A 93 30.35 -0.24 -0.47
C ASP A 93 29.56 0.79 0.36
N THR A 94 28.27 0.93 0.07
CA THR A 94 27.47 2.04 0.60
C THR A 94 26.58 1.62 1.76
N LYS A 95 26.20 2.60 2.58
CA LYS A 95 25.08 2.52 3.52
C LYS A 95 24.17 3.73 3.30
N LEU A 96 22.86 3.53 3.40
CA LEU A 96 21.86 4.58 3.17
C LEU A 96 20.84 4.58 4.30
N TYR A 97 20.62 5.72 4.95
CA TYR A 97 19.58 5.90 5.96
C TYR A 97 18.92 7.26 5.89
N VAL A 98 17.73 7.36 6.46
CA VAL A 98 16.93 8.58 6.48
C VAL A 98 16.47 8.92 7.89
N TYR A 99 16.79 10.13 8.34
CA TYR A 99 16.25 10.71 9.58
C TYR A 99 15.08 11.64 9.29
N GLU A 100 14.16 11.76 10.25
CA GLU A 100 13.05 12.72 10.21
C GLU A 100 13.32 13.87 11.19
N ASN A 101 13.33 15.10 10.67
CA ASN A 101 13.48 16.40 11.35
C ASN A 101 14.81 16.63 12.09
N VAL A 102 15.43 15.61 12.67
CA VAL A 102 16.66 15.72 13.48
C VAL A 102 17.53 14.50 13.23
N CYS A 103 18.80 14.72 12.89
CA CYS A 103 19.74 13.62 12.66
C CYS A 103 20.27 13.00 13.95
N GLY A 104 20.63 11.72 13.88
CA GLY A 104 20.96 10.90 15.04
C GLY A 104 19.73 10.49 15.87
N SER A 105 18.52 10.74 15.38
CA SER A 105 17.32 10.05 15.87
C SER A 105 17.30 8.60 15.38
N SER A 106 16.30 7.80 15.76
CA SER A 106 16.07 6.54 15.04
C SER A 106 15.80 6.85 13.55
N PRO A 107 16.47 6.18 12.60
CA PRO A 107 16.16 6.35 11.19
C PRO A 107 14.76 5.78 10.88
N ILE A 108 14.06 6.41 9.93
CA ILE A 108 12.75 5.96 9.43
C ILE A 108 12.86 4.98 8.25
N GLY A 109 14.06 4.86 7.69
CA GLY A 109 14.41 3.89 6.67
C GLY A 109 15.93 3.72 6.66
N CYS A 110 16.39 2.48 6.44
CA CYS A 110 17.80 2.20 6.28
C CYS A 110 18.02 0.94 5.45
N ASN A 111 19.11 0.93 4.68
CA ASN A 111 19.60 -0.21 3.94
C ASN A 111 21.13 -0.11 3.77
N ASP A 112 21.77 -1.25 3.60
CA ASP A 112 23.23 -1.37 3.46
C ASP A 112 23.52 -2.06 2.13
N ASP A 113 23.03 -3.30 1.99
CA ASP A 113 23.07 -4.04 0.73
C ASP A 113 21.68 -4.25 0.14
N ASN A 114 21.54 -3.94 -1.16
CA ASN A 114 20.38 -4.32 -1.96
C ASN A 114 20.76 -4.73 -3.41
N CYS A 115 21.70 -4.02 -4.03
CA CYS A 115 22.01 -4.17 -5.46
C CYS A 115 23.52 -4.13 -5.74
N SER A 116 23.89 -4.43 -7.00
CA SER A 116 25.26 -4.40 -7.52
C SER A 116 25.29 -3.67 -8.87
N ASN A 117 26.42 -3.05 -9.21
CA ASN A 117 26.67 -2.47 -10.53
C ASN A 117 28.01 -2.96 -11.10
N LEU A 118 28.54 -2.30 -12.14
CA LEU A 118 29.80 -2.72 -12.77
C LEU A 118 31.07 -2.39 -11.95
N ASN A 119 30.95 -1.55 -10.91
CA ASN A 119 32.07 -1.06 -10.10
C ASN A 119 32.11 -1.66 -8.69
N THR A 120 30.95 -2.03 -8.13
CA THR A 120 30.82 -2.56 -6.76
C THR A 120 29.57 -3.45 -6.62
N ASP A 121 29.61 -4.39 -5.68
CA ASP A 121 28.57 -5.41 -5.45
C ASP A 121 27.66 -5.11 -4.25
N PHE A 122 28.01 -4.13 -3.43
CA PHE A 122 27.40 -3.83 -2.13
C PHE A 122 26.86 -2.40 -2.15
N ILE A 123 25.62 -2.23 -2.63
CA ILE A 123 25.02 -0.91 -2.84
C ILE A 123 23.62 -0.87 -2.24
N SER A 124 23.29 0.26 -1.60
CA SER A 124 22.06 0.44 -0.84
C SER A 124 20.90 1.03 -1.64
N GLU A 125 19.68 0.67 -1.22
CA GLU A 125 18.44 1.18 -1.80
C GLU A 125 17.30 1.12 -0.76
N ILE A 126 16.43 2.14 -0.75
CA ILE A 126 15.25 2.20 0.12
C ILE A 126 14.03 2.48 -0.75
N PHE A 127 13.05 1.57 -0.75
CA PHE A 127 11.79 1.72 -1.48
C PHE A 127 10.61 2.01 -0.55
N GLY A 128 9.63 2.78 -1.04
CA GLY A 128 8.36 3.00 -0.34
C GLY A 128 8.47 3.79 0.97
N LEU A 129 9.50 4.62 1.14
CA LEU A 129 9.72 5.39 2.36
C LEU A 129 8.63 6.46 2.51
N SER A 130 7.75 6.29 3.49
CA SER A 130 6.67 7.26 3.74
C SER A 130 7.20 8.56 4.32
N VAL A 131 6.90 9.68 3.66
CA VAL A 131 7.25 11.03 4.08
C VAL A 131 6.02 11.93 4.16
N THR A 132 5.97 12.79 5.16
CA THR A 132 4.80 13.61 5.52
C THR A 132 5.08 15.08 5.29
N ALA A 133 4.10 15.80 4.73
CA ALA A 133 4.20 17.23 4.51
C ALA A 133 4.46 17.99 5.82
N GLY A 134 5.36 18.98 5.76
CA GLY A 134 5.71 19.82 6.91
C GLY A 134 6.86 19.29 7.77
N ASN A 135 7.39 18.10 7.47
CA ASN A 135 8.64 17.59 8.02
C ASN A 135 9.81 17.82 7.03
N THR A 136 11.03 17.79 7.56
CA THR A 136 12.26 17.75 6.75
C THR A 136 12.94 16.40 6.96
N TYR A 137 13.26 15.71 5.87
CA TYR A 137 13.91 14.42 5.87
C TYR A 137 15.37 14.57 5.47
N TYR A 138 16.26 13.93 6.21
CA TYR A 138 17.70 13.97 5.97
C TYR A 138 18.16 12.60 5.48
N ILE A 139 18.60 12.54 4.24
CA ILE A 139 19.06 11.33 3.56
C ILE A 139 20.59 11.32 3.69
N VAL A 140 21.11 10.32 4.39
CA VAL A 140 22.54 10.17 4.64
C VAL A 140 23.08 9.05 3.76
N VAL A 141 24.03 9.41 2.90
CA VAL A 141 24.79 8.48 2.07
C VAL A 141 26.14 8.27 2.74
N ASP A 142 26.39 7.06 3.19
CA ASP A 142 27.51 6.67 4.05
C ASP A 142 28.28 5.50 3.42
N GLY A 143 29.46 5.21 3.94
CA GLY A 143 30.19 3.98 3.68
C GLY A 143 29.80 2.87 4.66
N TYR A 144 29.91 1.62 4.20
CA TYR A 144 29.75 0.47 5.09
C TYR A 144 30.74 0.50 6.27
N ASP A 145 32.03 0.75 5.97
CA ASP A 145 33.13 0.86 6.93
C ASP A 145 34.07 2.05 6.67
N ALA A 146 35.06 2.24 7.55
CA ALA A 146 36.01 3.36 7.47
C ALA A 146 36.89 3.37 6.21
N SER A 147 36.91 2.29 5.42
CA SER A 147 37.61 2.22 4.14
C SER A 147 36.70 2.44 2.94
N SER A 148 35.39 2.42 3.16
CA SER A 148 34.34 2.53 2.16
C SER A 148 33.98 4.00 1.95
N ASN A 149 34.49 4.59 0.88
CA ASN A 149 34.16 5.94 0.46
C ASN A 149 34.46 6.09 -1.03
N GLY A 150 33.75 7.01 -1.69
CA GLY A 150 33.90 7.17 -3.13
C GLY A 150 32.83 8.03 -3.75
N ASN A 151 32.69 7.93 -5.06
CA ASN A 151 31.64 8.60 -5.83
C ASN A 151 30.33 7.83 -5.71
N TYR A 152 29.21 8.55 -5.74
CA TYR A 152 27.89 7.95 -5.80
C TYR A 152 26.96 8.73 -6.72
N GLN A 153 25.94 8.02 -7.20
CA GLN A 153 24.72 8.57 -7.79
C GLN A 153 23.56 8.21 -6.87
N LEU A 154 22.82 9.22 -6.41
CA LEU A 154 21.59 9.03 -5.66
C LEU A 154 20.40 9.43 -6.54
N ASP A 155 19.60 8.45 -6.93
CA ASP A 155 18.32 8.64 -7.59
C ASP A 155 17.20 8.69 -6.56
N ILE A 156 16.34 9.69 -6.67
CA ILE A 156 15.26 9.99 -5.73
C ILE A 156 14.00 10.22 -6.54
N THR A 157 13.04 9.32 -6.39
CA THR A 157 11.75 9.44 -7.05
C THR A 157 10.65 9.45 -6.01
N ALA A 158 9.62 10.26 -6.23
CA ALA A 158 8.35 10.00 -5.59
C ALA A 158 7.87 8.65 -6.13
N ALA A 159 7.73 7.65 -5.25
CA ALA A 159 7.00 6.44 -5.58
C ALA A 159 5.62 6.88 -6.07
N ALA A 160 5.11 6.19 -7.11
CA ALA A 160 3.77 6.47 -7.58
C ALA A 160 2.80 6.38 -6.39
N PRO A 161 1.87 7.35 -6.22
CA PRO A 161 0.88 7.24 -5.16
C PRO A 161 0.17 5.88 -5.28
N PRO A 162 -0.15 5.21 -4.16
CA PRO A 162 -0.82 3.92 -4.21
C PRO A 162 -2.05 4.03 -5.12
N SER A 163 -2.20 3.11 -6.07
CA SER A 163 -3.37 3.09 -6.94
C SER A 163 -4.64 3.07 -6.08
N LEU A 164 -5.69 3.74 -6.54
CA LEU A 164 -6.97 3.72 -5.82
C LEU A 164 -7.45 2.27 -5.75
N GLY A 165 -7.73 1.80 -4.54
CA GLY A 165 -8.06 0.41 -4.28
C GLY A 165 -6.84 -0.48 -3.98
N ALA A 166 -5.60 0.02 -3.98
CA ALA A 166 -4.44 -0.83 -3.65
C ALA A 166 -4.51 -1.38 -2.22
N THR A 167 -5.00 -0.57 -1.28
CA THR A 167 -5.03 -0.97 0.13
C THR A 167 -6.34 -0.61 0.85
N CYS A 168 -6.58 -1.24 1.99
CA CYS A 168 -7.62 -0.87 2.95
C CYS A 168 -7.53 0.60 3.40
N ALA A 169 -6.35 1.21 3.34
CA ALA A 169 -6.13 2.61 3.69
C ALA A 169 -6.48 3.58 2.54
N ASN A 170 -6.53 3.09 1.29
CA ASN A 170 -6.91 3.85 0.11
C ASN A 170 -7.90 3.06 -0.78
N PRO A 171 -9.09 2.71 -0.26
CA PRO A 171 -10.04 1.84 -0.96
C PRO A 171 -10.86 2.60 -2.01
N ILE A 172 -11.47 1.86 -2.94
CA ILE A 172 -12.54 2.40 -3.79
C ILE A 172 -13.85 2.44 -2.98
N VAL A 173 -14.35 3.62 -2.64
CA VAL A 173 -15.57 3.77 -1.82
C VAL A 173 -16.85 3.60 -2.64
N VAL A 174 -17.73 2.71 -2.18
CA VAL A 174 -19.06 2.42 -2.76
C VAL A 174 -20.14 2.64 -1.70
N SER A 175 -21.08 3.56 -1.97
CA SER A 175 -22.13 3.94 -1.03
C SER A 175 -23.55 3.90 -1.59
N THR A 176 -23.70 3.46 -2.84
CA THR A 176 -24.98 3.37 -3.54
C THR A 176 -25.14 2.00 -4.17
N PHE A 177 -26.26 1.33 -3.89
CA PHE A 177 -26.58 0.00 -4.41
C PHE A 177 -27.93 -0.01 -5.14
N PRO A 178 -28.10 -0.80 -6.21
CA PRO A 178 -27.14 -1.75 -6.78
C PRO A 178 -25.90 -1.05 -7.37
N PHE A 179 -24.78 -1.75 -7.36
CA PHE A 179 -23.49 -1.26 -7.84
C PHE A 179 -22.94 -2.22 -8.88
N SER A 180 -22.55 -1.68 -10.04
CA SER A 180 -21.89 -2.46 -11.09
C SER A 180 -20.68 -1.69 -11.63
N THR A 181 -19.57 -2.37 -11.86
CA THR A 181 -18.35 -1.77 -12.42
C THR A 181 -17.54 -2.78 -13.23
N SER A 182 -16.78 -2.27 -14.20
CA SER A 182 -15.73 -3.01 -14.91
C SER A 182 -14.39 -2.45 -14.47
N ASN A 183 -13.50 -3.29 -13.97
CA ASN A 183 -12.19 -2.87 -13.47
C ASN A 183 -11.14 -3.99 -13.67
N SER A 184 -9.92 -3.77 -13.19
CA SER A 184 -8.84 -4.74 -13.25
C SER A 184 -8.07 -4.76 -11.95
N THR A 185 -7.62 -5.94 -11.53
CA THR A 185 -6.59 -6.01 -10.49
C THR A 185 -5.21 -5.66 -11.04
N CYS A 186 -5.01 -5.71 -12.37
CA CYS A 186 -3.71 -5.52 -13.03
C CYS A 186 -3.12 -4.11 -12.82
N GLY A 187 -1.84 -4.07 -12.43
CA GLY A 187 -1.13 -2.85 -12.02
C GLY A 187 -1.36 -2.47 -10.56
N SER A 188 -2.05 -3.31 -9.79
CA SER A 188 -2.09 -3.21 -8.33
C SER A 188 -0.94 -4.04 -7.76
N ILE A 189 -0.67 -3.92 -6.46
CA ILE A 189 0.36 -4.71 -5.78
C ILE A 189 -0.32 -5.85 -5.01
N ASN A 190 0.44 -6.90 -4.67
CA ASN A 190 -0.02 -7.99 -3.81
C ASN A 190 0.38 -7.67 -2.36
N ASP A 191 -0.59 -7.20 -1.58
CA ASP A 191 -0.39 -6.67 -0.22
C ASP A 191 -0.94 -7.59 0.87
N TYR A 192 -2.01 -8.35 0.59
CA TYR A 192 -2.72 -9.11 1.63
C TYR A 192 -2.41 -10.61 1.61
N GLY A 193 -1.81 -11.13 0.54
CA GLY A 193 -1.46 -12.54 0.45
C GLY A 193 -2.70 -13.45 0.57
N THR A 194 -2.49 -14.72 0.90
CA THR A 194 -3.55 -15.75 0.84
C THR A 194 -4.74 -15.42 1.75
N GLN A 195 -5.93 -15.22 1.16
CA GLN A 195 -7.14 -14.79 1.85
C GLN A 195 -8.00 -15.95 2.36
N CYS A 196 -8.63 -15.77 3.53
CA CYS A 196 -9.69 -16.62 4.08
C CYS A 196 -9.34 -18.11 4.21
N SER A 197 -8.05 -18.45 4.42
CA SER A 197 -7.54 -19.84 4.38
C SER A 197 -7.83 -20.57 3.06
N THR A 198 -8.09 -19.84 1.99
CA THR A 198 -8.17 -20.39 0.64
C THR A 198 -6.76 -20.59 0.08
N SER A 199 -6.66 -20.91 -1.19
CA SER A 199 -5.41 -20.87 -1.95
C SER A 199 -5.36 -19.70 -2.95
N TYR A 200 -6.33 -18.78 -2.83
CA TYR A 200 -6.40 -17.51 -3.54
C TYR A 200 -5.90 -16.39 -2.62
N GLY A 201 -5.59 -15.22 -3.18
CA GLY A 201 -4.91 -14.16 -2.45
C GLY A 201 -3.45 -13.98 -2.90
N GLY A 202 -3.09 -14.57 -4.04
CA GLY A 202 -1.68 -14.66 -4.45
C GLY A 202 -1.33 -13.71 -5.57
N GLY A 203 -2.34 -13.09 -6.17
CA GLY A 203 -2.20 -12.10 -7.22
C GLY A 203 -2.27 -10.70 -6.63
N GLU A 204 -2.52 -9.74 -7.50
CA GLU A 204 -2.66 -8.34 -7.16
C GLU A 204 -4.03 -8.06 -6.54
N ASP A 205 -4.05 -7.21 -5.52
CA ASP A 205 -5.22 -6.89 -4.71
C ASP A 205 -5.94 -5.62 -5.19
N LEU A 206 -7.26 -5.67 -5.29
CA LEU A 206 -8.09 -4.46 -5.44
C LEU A 206 -9.19 -4.40 -4.37
N VAL A 207 -9.16 -3.35 -3.57
CA VAL A 207 -9.95 -3.17 -2.35
C VAL A 207 -11.07 -2.14 -2.56
N PHE A 208 -12.30 -2.57 -2.29
CA PHE A 208 -13.47 -1.69 -2.19
C PHE A 208 -13.88 -1.51 -0.73
N GLU A 209 -14.25 -0.28 -0.34
CA GLU A 209 -14.96 0.00 0.90
C GLU A 209 -16.46 0.09 0.59
N LEU A 210 -17.24 -0.82 1.15
CA LEU A 210 -18.68 -0.90 0.94
C LEU A 210 -19.42 -0.30 2.14
N GLN A 211 -20.19 0.75 1.91
CA GLN A 211 -21.09 1.36 2.89
C GLN A 211 -22.48 0.75 2.73
N MET A 212 -22.66 -0.44 3.27
CA MET A 212 -23.81 -1.30 3.01
C MET A 212 -25.04 -0.88 3.82
N PRO A 213 -26.25 -0.87 3.23
CA PRO A 213 -27.49 -0.95 3.98
C PRO A 213 -27.71 -2.37 4.54
N ALA A 214 -28.61 -2.51 5.52
CA ALA A 214 -29.00 -3.83 6.00
C ALA A 214 -29.83 -4.57 4.94
N GLY A 215 -29.55 -5.84 4.71
CA GLY A 215 -30.26 -6.68 3.74
C GLY A 215 -29.41 -7.82 3.19
N ASN A 216 -30.03 -8.71 2.42
CA ASN A 216 -29.31 -9.75 1.71
C ASN A 216 -28.90 -9.25 0.32
N PHE A 217 -27.63 -9.41 -0.03
CA PHE A 217 -27.08 -8.97 -1.31
C PHE A 217 -26.35 -10.12 -1.99
N ASP A 218 -26.52 -10.22 -3.30
CA ASP A 218 -25.73 -11.05 -4.19
C ASP A 218 -24.48 -10.26 -4.62
N ILE A 219 -23.32 -10.90 -4.57
CA ILE A 219 -22.02 -10.40 -5.01
C ILE A 219 -21.57 -11.30 -6.15
N ASP A 220 -21.66 -10.79 -7.36
CA ASP A 220 -21.31 -11.49 -8.58
C ASP A 220 -20.03 -10.89 -9.16
N LEU A 221 -18.97 -11.69 -9.22
CA LEU A 221 -17.70 -11.30 -9.80
C LEU A 221 -17.40 -12.17 -11.01
N THR A 222 -17.17 -11.55 -12.16
CA THR A 222 -16.86 -12.27 -13.40
C THR A 222 -15.54 -11.79 -13.98
N ALA A 223 -14.56 -12.68 -14.06
CA ALA A 223 -13.33 -12.44 -14.82
C ALA A 223 -13.68 -12.24 -16.31
N THR A 224 -13.13 -11.18 -16.91
CA THR A 224 -13.35 -10.81 -18.32
C THR A 224 -12.05 -10.92 -19.11
N ASN A 225 -12.09 -10.64 -20.42
CA ASN A 225 -10.92 -10.68 -21.30
C ASN A 225 -10.10 -12.00 -21.26
N GLY A 226 -10.77 -13.13 -21.01
CA GLY A 226 -10.13 -14.44 -20.92
C GLY A 226 -9.49 -14.76 -19.56
N GLY A 227 -9.74 -13.94 -18.55
CA GLY A 227 -9.32 -14.17 -17.16
C GLY A 227 -9.93 -15.42 -16.53
N SER A 228 -9.31 -15.89 -15.46
CA SER A 228 -9.78 -17.03 -14.65
C SER A 228 -9.11 -16.96 -13.28
N TYR A 229 -9.49 -17.86 -12.37
CA TYR A 229 -8.97 -17.88 -11.00
C TYR A 229 -9.08 -16.54 -10.29
N ILE A 230 -10.25 -15.93 -10.32
CA ILE A 230 -10.57 -14.72 -9.57
C ILE A 230 -11.41 -15.06 -8.34
N GLY A 231 -11.32 -14.26 -7.29
CA GLY A 231 -12.18 -14.37 -6.12
C GLY A 231 -12.43 -13.02 -5.47
N TRP A 232 -13.49 -12.99 -4.66
CA TRP A 232 -13.75 -11.87 -3.76
C TRP A 232 -13.76 -12.35 -2.31
N PHE A 233 -13.26 -11.50 -1.42
CA PHE A 233 -13.08 -11.79 -0.01
C PHE A 233 -13.66 -10.65 0.82
N LEU A 234 -14.78 -10.93 1.49
CA LEU A 234 -15.53 -9.94 2.27
C LEU A 234 -15.05 -9.92 3.72
N LYS A 235 -14.76 -8.72 4.22
CA LYS A 235 -14.22 -8.45 5.55
C LYS A 235 -15.03 -7.38 6.27
N ASP A 236 -14.98 -7.39 7.60
CA ASP A 236 -15.46 -6.27 8.38
C ASP A 236 -14.47 -5.09 8.38
N ALA A 237 -14.91 -3.94 8.89
CA ALA A 237 -14.08 -2.73 8.93
C ALA A 237 -12.89 -2.81 9.91
N ALA A 238 -12.95 -3.66 10.94
CA ALA A 238 -11.88 -3.74 11.93
C ALA A 238 -10.70 -4.58 11.42
N ASP A 239 -10.99 -5.58 10.58
CA ASP A 239 -10.04 -6.62 10.22
C ASP A 239 -9.72 -6.65 8.71
N CYS A 240 -9.87 -5.53 7.98
CA CYS A 240 -9.63 -5.48 6.53
C CYS A 240 -8.25 -6.02 6.12
N ALA A 241 -7.19 -5.66 6.85
CA ALA A 241 -5.83 -6.09 6.53
C ALA A 241 -5.47 -7.49 7.07
N VAL A 242 -6.36 -8.14 7.82
CA VAL A 242 -6.09 -9.45 8.42
C VAL A 242 -6.50 -10.53 7.42
N ALA A 243 -5.54 -11.25 6.83
CA ALA A 243 -5.81 -12.19 5.74
C ALA A 243 -6.82 -13.31 6.11
N SER A 244 -6.84 -13.75 7.37
CA SER A 244 -7.71 -14.85 7.84
C SER A 244 -9.13 -14.44 8.25
N SER A 245 -9.41 -13.15 8.48
CA SER A 245 -10.73 -12.65 8.88
C SER A 245 -11.61 -12.47 7.66
N CYS A 246 -12.52 -13.40 7.43
CA CYS A 246 -13.48 -13.28 6.33
C CYS A 246 -14.88 -13.59 6.80
N LEU A 247 -15.80 -12.71 6.43
CA LEU A 247 -17.23 -12.87 6.65
C LEU A 247 -17.83 -13.82 5.60
N ALA A 248 -17.36 -13.69 4.36
CA ALA A 248 -17.72 -14.54 3.23
C ALA A 248 -16.64 -14.45 2.14
N ASN A 249 -16.62 -15.42 1.23
CA ASN A 249 -15.82 -15.35 0.00
C ASN A 249 -16.45 -16.23 -1.09
N ALA A 250 -16.06 -15.97 -2.33
CA ALA A 250 -16.25 -16.89 -3.44
C ALA A 250 -15.04 -16.84 -4.38
N THR A 251 -14.76 -17.95 -5.06
CA THR A 251 -13.64 -18.09 -6.01
C THR A 251 -14.09 -18.83 -7.26
N SER A 252 -13.55 -18.49 -8.43
CA SER A 252 -14.03 -19.02 -9.71
C SER A 252 -13.44 -20.37 -10.12
N GLY A 253 -12.38 -20.83 -9.45
CA GLY A 253 -11.62 -21.98 -9.92
C GLY A 253 -10.98 -21.70 -11.29
N SER A 254 -10.88 -22.72 -12.13
CA SER A 254 -10.48 -22.55 -13.53
C SER A 254 -11.55 -21.89 -14.40
N GLY A 255 -12.70 -21.53 -13.84
CA GLY A 255 -13.75 -20.76 -14.51
C GLY A 255 -13.56 -19.25 -14.34
N THR A 256 -14.56 -18.49 -14.80
CA THR A 256 -14.55 -17.02 -14.78
C THR A 256 -15.41 -16.42 -13.68
N VAL A 257 -16.36 -17.16 -13.09
CA VAL A 257 -17.42 -16.61 -12.25
C VAL A 257 -17.21 -17.01 -10.78
N ALA A 258 -17.18 -16.03 -9.89
CA ALA A 258 -17.11 -16.17 -8.44
C ALA A 258 -18.30 -15.44 -7.81
N ASN A 259 -19.37 -16.20 -7.49
CA ASN A 259 -20.62 -15.62 -7.02
C ASN A 259 -21.00 -16.17 -5.65
N GLY A 260 -21.66 -15.34 -4.86
CA GLY A 260 -22.22 -15.73 -3.58
C GLY A 260 -23.07 -14.61 -3.02
N SER A 261 -23.67 -14.85 -1.85
CA SER A 261 -24.52 -13.86 -1.18
C SER A 261 -24.13 -13.68 0.27
N TYR A 262 -24.42 -12.49 0.80
CA TYR A 262 -24.19 -12.18 2.20
C TYR A 262 -25.31 -11.29 2.74
N THR A 263 -25.73 -11.58 3.97
CA THR A 263 -26.70 -10.76 4.68
C THR A 263 -25.96 -9.72 5.53
N PHE A 264 -26.02 -8.48 5.07
CA PHE A 264 -25.38 -7.34 5.71
C PHE A 264 -26.24 -6.78 6.83
N ALA A 265 -25.57 -6.36 7.91
CA ALA A 265 -26.07 -5.28 8.75
C ALA A 265 -25.69 -3.94 8.09
N ALA A 266 -26.38 -2.85 8.45
CA ALA A 266 -25.98 -1.53 7.97
C ALA A 266 -24.60 -1.17 8.57
N GLY A 267 -23.62 -0.84 7.74
CA GLY A 267 -22.26 -0.57 8.19
C GLY A 267 -21.22 -0.54 7.08
N THR A 268 -19.96 -0.40 7.48
CA THR A 268 -18.79 -0.41 6.58
C THR A 268 -18.18 -1.80 6.52
N TYR A 269 -17.89 -2.25 5.30
CA TYR A 269 -17.26 -3.52 4.99
C TYR A 269 -16.18 -3.32 3.94
N TYR A 270 -15.27 -4.28 3.81
CA TYR A 270 -14.26 -4.27 2.75
C TYR A 270 -14.39 -5.50 1.87
N LEU A 271 -14.34 -5.30 0.56
CA LEU A 271 -14.34 -6.37 -0.42
C LEU A 271 -13.01 -6.34 -1.17
N ILE A 272 -12.18 -7.36 -0.96
CA ILE A 272 -10.91 -7.51 -1.67
C ILE A 272 -11.15 -8.42 -2.86
N ILE A 273 -10.79 -7.94 -4.05
CA ILE A 273 -10.76 -8.73 -5.29
C ILE A 273 -9.31 -9.14 -5.52
N ASP A 274 -9.06 -10.44 -5.67
CA ASP A 274 -7.73 -11.00 -5.89
C ASP A 274 -7.84 -12.24 -6.80
N THR A 275 -6.72 -12.71 -7.30
CA THR A 275 -6.57 -13.92 -8.11
C THR A 275 -5.73 -15.01 -7.41
N TRP A 276 -5.58 -16.13 -8.10
CA TRP A 276 -4.50 -17.08 -7.82
C TRP A 276 -3.12 -16.43 -8.05
N PRO A 277 -2.02 -16.94 -7.49
CA PRO A 277 -0.67 -16.47 -7.82
C PRO A 277 -0.30 -16.43 -9.32
N SER A 278 -1.01 -17.20 -10.14
CA SER A 278 -0.80 -17.28 -11.59
C SER A 278 -2.11 -17.69 -12.28
N PRO A 279 -2.72 -16.82 -13.11
CA PRO A 279 -2.28 -15.47 -13.47
C PRO A 279 -2.31 -14.50 -12.28
N ALA A 280 -1.33 -13.61 -12.18
CA ALA A 280 -1.18 -12.70 -11.04
C ALA A 280 -2.20 -11.55 -11.02
N CYS A 281 -2.98 -11.35 -12.09
CA CYS A 281 -4.05 -10.35 -12.13
C CYS A 281 -5.12 -10.74 -13.15
N SER A 282 -6.28 -10.08 -13.09
CA SER A 282 -7.37 -10.27 -14.06
C SER A 282 -8.23 -9.01 -14.21
N ASP A 283 -8.70 -8.77 -15.43
CA ASP A 283 -9.84 -7.89 -15.67
C ASP A 283 -11.12 -8.55 -15.16
N PHE A 284 -12.09 -7.76 -14.70
CA PHE A 284 -13.35 -8.25 -14.16
C PHE A 284 -14.52 -7.28 -14.28
N ASP A 285 -15.72 -7.83 -14.22
CA ASP A 285 -16.96 -7.12 -13.92
C ASP A 285 -17.42 -7.53 -12.51
N LEU A 286 -17.74 -6.54 -11.66
CA LEU A 286 -18.29 -6.73 -10.33
C LEU A 286 -19.71 -6.16 -10.31
N ASP A 287 -20.67 -6.96 -9.87
CA ASP A 287 -22.06 -6.59 -9.63
C ASP A 287 -22.46 -6.91 -8.19
N ILE A 288 -23.04 -5.94 -7.49
CA ILE A 288 -23.54 -6.07 -6.12
C ILE A 288 -24.97 -5.55 -6.10
N GLN A 289 -25.92 -6.46 -5.88
CA GLN A 289 -27.35 -6.16 -5.94
C GLN A 289 -28.10 -6.83 -4.80
N ALA A 290 -29.25 -6.25 -4.42
CA ALA A 290 -30.10 -6.87 -3.42
C ALA A 290 -30.57 -8.23 -3.94
N ALA A 291 -30.41 -9.27 -3.13
CA ALA A 291 -30.80 -10.62 -3.51
C ALA A 291 -32.30 -10.67 -3.76
N ALA A 292 -32.70 -11.39 -4.81
CA ALA A 292 -34.12 -11.54 -5.11
C ALA A 292 -34.82 -12.22 -3.93
N ALA A 293 -35.92 -11.63 -3.46
CA ALA A 293 -36.74 -12.23 -2.43
C ALA A 293 -37.26 -13.59 -2.93
N THR A 294 -37.02 -14.64 -2.15
CA THR A 294 -37.55 -15.97 -2.41
C THR A 294 -39.08 -15.94 -2.34
N PRO A 295 -39.80 -16.48 -3.33
CA PRO A 295 -41.26 -16.53 -3.30
C PRO A 295 -41.78 -17.15 -2.00
N GLY A 296 -42.59 -16.41 -1.26
CA GLY A 296 -43.25 -16.86 -0.03
C GLY A 296 -42.54 -16.51 1.28
N GLU A 297 -41.35 -15.89 1.25
CA GLU A 297 -40.59 -15.56 2.47
C GLU A 297 -40.92 -14.17 3.05
N ASP A 298 -41.65 -13.31 2.33
CA ASP A 298 -42.16 -12.04 2.86
C ASP A 298 -43.59 -11.71 2.36
N CYS A 299 -44.26 -10.72 2.99
CA CYS A 299 -45.62 -10.36 2.58
C CYS A 299 -45.66 -9.80 1.12
N ALA A 300 -44.52 -9.37 0.53
CA ALA A 300 -44.46 -8.86 -0.84
C ALA A 300 -44.38 -9.99 -1.89
N THR A 301 -43.86 -11.15 -1.48
CA THR A 301 -43.68 -12.34 -2.32
C THR A 301 -44.59 -13.50 -1.92
N ALA A 302 -45.58 -13.26 -1.05
CA ALA A 302 -46.51 -14.26 -0.57
C ALA A 302 -47.12 -15.09 -1.72
N ILE A 303 -46.96 -16.41 -1.64
CA ILE A 303 -47.56 -17.33 -2.61
C ILE A 303 -49.05 -17.47 -2.24
N GLY A 304 -49.93 -17.03 -3.13
CA GLY A 304 -51.38 -17.18 -2.96
C GLY A 304 -51.79 -18.66 -2.84
N PRO A 305 -52.97 -18.97 -2.28
CA PRO A 305 -53.45 -20.34 -2.16
C PRO A 305 -53.47 -21.01 -3.53
N VAL A 306 -52.78 -22.14 -3.64
CA VAL A 306 -52.80 -22.97 -4.85
C VAL A 306 -54.24 -23.44 -5.07
N ALA A 307 -54.89 -22.95 -6.12
CA ALA A 307 -56.21 -23.43 -6.51
C ALA A 307 -56.07 -24.89 -6.97
N VAL A 308 -56.33 -25.83 -6.06
CA VAL A 308 -56.58 -27.22 -6.44
C VAL A 308 -57.91 -27.21 -7.18
N ALA A 309 -57.85 -27.41 -8.50
CA ALA A 309 -59.05 -27.69 -9.27
C ALA A 309 -59.61 -29.02 -8.76
N VAL A 310 -60.56 -28.95 -7.82
CA VAL A 310 -61.41 -30.08 -7.53
C VAL A 310 -62.27 -30.30 -8.76
N ASP A 311 -62.00 -31.38 -9.48
CA ASP A 311 -62.93 -31.91 -10.46
C ASP A 311 -64.22 -32.22 -9.69
N GLU A 312 -65.31 -31.52 -10.03
CA GLU A 312 -66.66 -31.63 -9.46
C GLU A 312 -67.30 -32.98 -9.84
N LEU A 313 -66.60 -34.09 -9.62
CA LEU A 313 -67.11 -35.43 -9.83
C LEU A 313 -66.49 -36.50 -8.92
N SER A 314 -66.24 -36.18 -7.65
CA SER A 314 -66.36 -37.18 -6.57
C SER A 314 -66.42 -36.52 -5.20
N CYS A 315 -67.46 -36.83 -4.42
CA CYS A 315 -67.55 -36.48 -3.00
C CYS A 315 -66.56 -37.33 -2.18
N VAL A 316 -65.26 -37.00 -2.25
CA VAL A 316 -64.27 -37.52 -1.31
C VAL A 316 -63.60 -36.33 -0.62
N ASN A 317 -64.11 -36.03 0.58
CA ASN A 317 -63.49 -35.06 1.49
C ASN A 317 -62.15 -35.63 1.96
N THR A 318 -61.08 -35.39 1.20
CA THR A 318 -59.72 -35.66 1.67
C THR A 318 -59.21 -34.36 2.29
N LEU A 319 -59.27 -34.28 3.62
CA LEU A 319 -58.67 -33.20 4.38
C LEU A 319 -57.15 -33.31 4.24
N VAL A 320 -56.55 -32.53 3.35
CA VAL A 320 -55.09 -32.35 3.32
C VAL A 320 -54.77 -31.34 4.42
N THR A 321 -54.31 -31.84 5.57
CA THR A 321 -53.65 -30.99 6.56
C THR A 321 -52.35 -30.47 5.92
N SER A 322 -52.27 -29.16 5.69
CA SER A 322 -51.02 -28.49 5.34
C SER A 322 -49.97 -28.85 6.39
N GLY A 323 -48.86 -29.44 5.94
CA GLY A 323 -47.71 -29.71 6.79
C GLY A 323 -47.13 -28.42 7.35
N ASP A 324 -46.54 -28.55 8.53
CA ASP A 324 -45.85 -27.51 9.30
C ASP A 324 -45.06 -26.53 8.41
N PHE A 325 -45.53 -25.29 8.33
CA PHE A 325 -44.65 -24.15 8.13
C PHE A 325 -44.27 -23.66 9.53
N GLN A 326 -42.97 -23.71 9.85
CA GLN A 326 -42.44 -23.14 11.09
C GLN A 326 -42.53 -21.61 10.97
N ASP A 327 -43.58 -21.01 11.53
CA ASP A 327 -43.70 -19.56 11.65
C ASP A 327 -42.61 -19.01 12.58
N GLY A 328 -41.68 -18.24 12.01
CA GLY A 328 -41.01 -17.18 12.76
C GLY A 328 -42.02 -16.14 13.24
N PRO A 329 -41.67 -15.26 14.20
CA PRO A 329 -42.65 -14.45 14.93
C PRO A 329 -43.48 -13.58 13.97
N ALA A 330 -44.78 -13.88 13.91
CA ALA A 330 -45.76 -13.24 13.06
C ALA A 330 -45.85 -11.73 13.32
N ALA A 331 -45.23 -10.93 12.45
CA ALA A 331 -45.71 -9.59 12.19
C ALA A 331 -47.00 -9.71 11.37
N SER A 332 -48.11 -9.25 11.92
CA SER A 332 -49.45 -9.35 11.34
C SER A 332 -49.52 -8.82 9.90
N CYS A 333 -49.51 -9.68 8.88
CA CYS A 333 -49.96 -9.27 7.54
C CYS A 333 -51.50 -9.05 7.66
N SER A 334 -51.95 -7.79 7.72
CA SER A 334 -53.38 -7.47 7.75
C SER A 334 -53.99 -7.69 6.37
N SER A 335 -54.93 -8.62 6.25
CA SER A 335 -55.74 -8.81 5.05
C SER A 335 -56.55 -7.54 4.75
N GLY A 336 -56.20 -6.84 3.67
CA GLY A 336 -57.03 -5.82 3.08
C GLY A 336 -58.39 -6.42 2.72
N SER A 337 -59.46 -5.73 3.12
CA SER A 337 -60.86 -6.14 2.97
C SER A 337 -61.18 -6.61 1.55
N GLY A 338 -61.43 -7.91 1.41
CA GLY A 338 -62.04 -8.47 0.21
C GLY A 338 -63.44 -7.91 -0.01
N ALA A 339 -63.66 -7.35 -1.19
CA ALA A 339 -64.99 -7.23 -1.74
C ALA A 339 -65.46 -8.65 -2.13
N THR A 340 -66.42 -9.18 -1.39
CA THR A 340 -67.24 -10.33 -1.78
C THR A 340 -68.46 -9.85 -2.60
N PRO A 341 -69.07 -10.72 -3.43
CA PRO A 341 -69.62 -10.40 -4.75
C PRO A 341 -70.90 -9.56 -4.75
#